data_AF-A0A2N9JBA8-F1
#
_entry.id   AF-A0A2N9JBA8-F1
#
_cell.length_a   1.000
_cell.length_b   1.000
_cell.length_c   1.000
_cell.angle_alpha   90.00
_cell.angle_beta   90.00
_cell.angle_gamma   90.00
#
_symmetry.space_group_name_H-M   'P 1'
#
loop_
_entity.id
_entity.type
_entity.pdbx_description
1 polymer ?
#
loop_
_entity_poly.entity_id
_entity_poly.type
_entity_poly.pdbx_seq_one_letter_code
_entity_poly.pdbx_strand_id
1 'polypeptide(L)'
;MSSWIVFEFQIEKIVLFLLEQQGLLATRLTNLGEQHHALIQQPDGSRISELQEAYRVVGQEILRLLFFVEMNAIGIRKILKKFDKQFGHKFTDYYVKTRANHPYSQLRQVFKHVDPIIDSIKSAVDRLSNSTNFLHFLGRHAFIMDEELPTPSEDDNLDHRYHFMSLLLNLVNTFLYMVNTYIIVPTADNYSLSLGAAATVCGVVIGSMAVAQVFSSVYFSAWSNRSYLRPLVFSSIVLLVGNTLYALAYDLNSISVLLIGRLFCGLGSARAINRRYISDCVPLKLRMQASAGFVSASALGMACGPALACLLQTNFKIYKLTFNEETLPGWLMALAWLLYLLWLWVSFREPPRETKENLVPREANSGKLVNVSVENGSTQPLLMKSEAKQQDEDEDQELLPVNIIVGNYISNMFEERQVLLASEIMVFIGILLSFHVFIPYSVPQYVSSALITFVSAEVLEGVNLSLLSRVMSSRLSRGTYNGGLLSTEAGTLARVVADGTITLSGYLGESKLLNTTLLPSLLICISSIIATCFTYNSLY
;
A
#
# COMPACT_ATOMS: atom_id res chain seq x y z
N MET A 1 -31.98 15.87 31.43
CA MET A 1 -32.68 14.66 31.92
C MET A 1 -33.54 14.00 30.84
N SER A 2 -34.24 14.77 29.98
CA SER A 2 -35.10 14.25 28.90
C SER A 2 -34.40 13.39 27.83
N SER A 3 -33.23 13.78 27.35
CA SER A 3 -32.49 13.04 26.29
C SER A 3 -32.08 11.62 26.70
N TRP A 4 -31.84 11.39 28.00
CA TRP A 4 -31.40 10.11 28.55
C TRP A 4 -32.53 9.09 28.66
N ILE A 5 -33.72 9.53 29.06
CA ILE A 5 -34.92 8.69 29.11
C ILE A 5 -35.29 8.22 27.70
N VAL A 6 -35.12 9.10 26.71
CA VAL A 6 -35.31 8.76 25.30
C VAL A 6 -34.30 7.71 24.82
N PHE A 7 -33.03 7.81 25.24
CA PHE A 7 -32.01 6.83 24.86
C PHE A 7 -32.26 5.43 25.44
N GLU A 8 -32.59 5.33 26.73
CA GLU A 8 -32.96 4.06 27.38
C GLU A 8 -34.19 3.42 26.71
N PHE A 9 -35.19 4.23 26.35
CA PHE A 9 -36.37 3.75 25.62
C PHE A 9 -36.05 3.23 24.21
N GLN A 10 -35.04 3.79 23.53
CA GLN A 10 -34.59 3.25 22.24
C GLN A 10 -33.84 1.93 22.40
N ILE A 11 -33.03 1.78 23.45
CA ILE A 11 -32.37 0.51 23.76
C ILE A 11 -33.42 -0.57 24.03
N GLU A 12 -34.43 -0.27 24.84
CA GLU A 12 -35.53 -1.18 25.15
C GLU A 12 -36.26 -1.68 23.90
N LYS A 13 -36.56 -0.79 22.94
CA LYS A 13 -37.15 -1.17 21.65
C LYS A 13 -36.28 -2.14 20.86
N ILE A 14 -34.97 -1.94 20.84
CA ILE A 14 -34.02 -2.82 20.14
C ILE A 14 -34.02 -4.22 20.77
N VAL A 15 -34.03 -4.29 22.12
CA VAL A 15 -34.06 -5.56 22.85
C VAL A 15 -35.37 -6.32 22.61
N LEU A 16 -36.51 -5.62 22.68
CA LEU A 16 -37.82 -6.24 22.46
C LEU A 16 -37.94 -6.81 21.04
N PHE A 17 -37.49 -6.06 20.04
CA PHE A 17 -37.45 -6.54 18.66
C PHE A 17 -36.56 -7.78 18.50
N LEU A 18 -35.38 -7.79 19.14
CA LEU A 18 -34.47 -8.94 19.09
C LEU A 18 -35.12 -10.20 19.69
N LEU A 19 -35.77 -10.08 20.85
CA LEU A 19 -36.45 -11.19 21.52
C LEU A 19 -37.61 -11.74 20.68
N GLU A 20 -38.39 -10.86 20.05
CA GLU A 20 -39.49 -11.24 19.16
C GLU A 20 -38.98 -12.03 17.94
N GLN A 21 -37.93 -11.53 17.27
CA GLN A 21 -37.34 -12.21 16.11
C GLN A 21 -36.69 -13.55 16.48
N GLN A 22 -36.05 -13.64 17.65
CA GLN A 22 -35.51 -14.91 18.16
C GLN A 22 -36.62 -15.95 18.40
N GLY A 23 -37.75 -15.54 18.99
CA GLY A 23 -38.91 -16.42 19.19
C GLY A 23 -39.51 -16.93 17.88
N LEU A 24 -39.64 -16.05 16.88
CA LEU A 24 -40.13 -16.40 15.55
C LEU A 24 -39.21 -17.39 14.83
N LEU A 25 -37.90 -17.14 14.87
CA LEU A 25 -36.89 -18.02 14.27
C LEU A 25 -36.84 -19.39 14.96
N ALA A 26 -36.88 -19.43 16.29
CA ALA A 26 -36.91 -20.68 17.06
C ALA A 26 -38.15 -21.52 16.73
N THR A 27 -39.31 -20.88 16.56
CA THR A 27 -40.56 -21.55 16.16
C THR A 27 -40.44 -22.14 14.75
N ARG A 28 -39.90 -21.37 13.79
CA ARG A 28 -39.68 -21.83 12.42
C ARG A 28 -38.70 -23.00 12.35
N LEU A 29 -37.59 -22.92 13.09
CA LEU A 29 -36.59 -24.00 13.15
C LEU A 29 -37.16 -25.29 13.75
N THR A 30 -38.00 -25.18 14.79
CA THR A 30 -38.69 -26.33 15.38
C THR A 30 -39.62 -27.00 14.37
N ASN A 31 -40.45 -26.22 13.68
CA ASN A 31 -41.37 -26.73 12.65
C ASN A 31 -40.62 -27.39 11.48
N LEU A 32 -39.50 -26.80 11.03
CA LEU A 32 -38.66 -27.40 9.98
C LEU A 32 -37.99 -28.69 10.47
N GLY A 33 -37.59 -28.75 11.74
CA GLY A 33 -37.05 -29.96 12.36
C GLY A 33 -38.06 -31.11 12.40
N GLU A 34 -39.32 -30.83 12.70
CA GLU A 34 -40.41 -31.82 12.64
C GLU A 34 -40.66 -32.32 11.21
N GLN A 35 -40.66 -31.42 10.22
CA GLN A 35 -40.78 -31.77 8.81
C GLN A 35 -39.60 -32.61 8.32
N HIS A 36 -38.39 -32.29 8.76
CA HIS A 36 -37.19 -33.08 8.50
C HIS A 36 -37.31 -34.50 9.07
N HIS A 37 -37.81 -34.66 10.30
CA HIS A 37 -38.05 -35.99 10.89
C HIS A 37 -39.15 -36.79 10.18
N ALA A 38 -40.22 -36.14 9.70
CA ALA A 38 -41.26 -36.79 8.91
C ALA A 38 -40.73 -37.28 7.54
N LEU A 39 -39.83 -36.51 6.90
CA LEU A 39 -39.21 -36.85 5.61
C LEU A 39 -38.19 -38.00 5.70
N ILE A 40 -37.57 -38.20 6.85
CA ILE A 40 -36.70 -39.38 7.11
C ILE A 40 -37.51 -40.68 7.07
N GLN A 41 -38.81 -40.64 7.42
CA GLN A 41 -39.68 -41.82 7.44
C GLN A 41 -40.28 -42.15 6.05
N GLN A 42 -40.47 -41.14 5.18
CA GLN A 42 -40.93 -41.32 3.79
C GLN A 42 -40.20 -40.33 2.86
N PRO A 43 -39.17 -40.78 2.12
CA PRO A 43 -38.38 -39.90 1.26
C PRO A 43 -39.15 -39.56 -0.04
N ASP A 44 -39.41 -38.27 -0.24
CA ASP A 44 -39.96 -37.69 -1.47
C ASP A 44 -38.99 -36.59 -1.95
N GLY A 45 -38.47 -36.75 -3.17
CA GLY A 45 -37.43 -35.88 -3.72
C GLY A 45 -37.87 -34.41 -3.89
N SER A 46 -39.15 -34.16 -4.11
CA SER A 46 -39.71 -32.81 -4.24
C SER A 46 -39.69 -32.05 -2.90
N ARG A 47 -40.14 -32.72 -1.84
CA ARG A 47 -40.20 -32.19 -0.47
C ARG A 47 -38.83 -31.96 0.16
N ILE A 48 -37.82 -32.73 -0.26
CA ILE A 48 -36.43 -32.52 0.20
C ILE A 48 -35.88 -31.18 -0.32
N SER A 49 -36.17 -30.84 -1.59
CA SER A 49 -35.73 -29.56 -2.16
C SER A 49 -36.44 -28.36 -1.51
N GLU A 50 -37.73 -28.50 -1.20
CA GLU A 50 -38.50 -27.46 -0.51
C GLU A 50 -37.98 -27.22 0.92
N LEU A 51 -37.64 -28.30 1.64
CA LEU A 51 -37.08 -28.21 2.98
C LEU A 51 -35.70 -27.52 3.00
N GLN A 52 -34.85 -27.81 2.02
CA GLN A 52 -33.55 -27.16 1.87
C GLN A 52 -33.66 -25.67 1.63
N GLU A 53 -34.56 -25.26 0.73
CA GLU A 53 -34.80 -23.84 0.46
C GLU A 53 -35.40 -23.14 1.70
N ALA A 54 -36.27 -23.81 2.45
CA ALA A 54 -36.80 -23.29 3.70
C ALA A 54 -35.72 -23.08 4.77
N TYR A 55 -34.77 -24.01 4.94
CA TYR A 55 -33.61 -23.81 5.82
C TYR A 55 -32.70 -22.67 5.34
N ARG A 56 -32.52 -22.51 4.03
CA ARG A 56 -31.74 -21.41 3.44
C ARG A 56 -32.36 -20.04 3.75
N VAL A 57 -33.68 -19.92 3.64
CA VAL A 57 -34.42 -18.71 3.99
C VAL A 57 -34.24 -18.36 5.48
N VAL A 58 -34.33 -19.35 6.37
CA VAL A 58 -34.08 -19.15 7.80
C VAL A 58 -32.63 -18.70 8.06
N GLY A 59 -31.65 -19.28 7.35
CA GLY A 59 -30.25 -18.83 7.41
C GLY A 59 -30.06 -17.36 7.00
N GLN A 60 -30.77 -16.90 5.97
CA GLN A 60 -30.74 -15.50 5.54
C GLN A 60 -31.38 -14.56 6.58
N GLU A 61 -32.46 -14.98 7.23
CA GLU A 61 -33.11 -14.21 8.29
C GLU A 61 -32.23 -14.09 9.54
N ILE A 62 -31.50 -15.15 9.90
CA ILE A 62 -30.51 -15.12 10.99
C ILE A 62 -29.38 -14.12 10.68
N LEU A 63 -28.86 -14.11 9.45
CA LEU A 63 -27.82 -13.16 9.04
C LEU A 63 -28.32 -11.70 9.09
N ARG A 64 -29.57 -11.45 8.69
CA ARG A 64 -30.19 -10.11 8.81
C ARG A 64 -30.33 -9.68 10.27
N LEU A 65 -30.71 -10.60 11.16
CA LEU A 65 -30.82 -10.31 12.59
C LEU A 65 -29.45 -10.01 13.22
N LEU A 66 -28.40 -10.73 12.81
CA LEU A 66 -27.02 -10.46 13.25
C LEU A 66 -26.57 -9.06 12.83
N PHE A 67 -26.79 -8.68 11.57
CA PHE A 67 -26.48 -7.35 11.05
C PHE A 67 -27.24 -6.24 11.80
N PHE A 68 -28.52 -6.49 12.13
CA PHE A 68 -29.32 -5.57 12.94
C PHE A 68 -28.72 -5.33 14.33
N VAL A 69 -28.29 -6.39 15.02
CA VAL A 69 -27.66 -6.27 16.35
C VAL A 69 -26.35 -5.48 16.28
N GLU A 70 -25.52 -5.76 15.28
CA GLU A 70 -24.24 -5.09 15.07
C GLU A 70 -24.41 -3.58 14.80
N MET A 71 -25.32 -3.22 13.89
CA MET A 71 -25.61 -1.83 13.54
C MET A 71 -26.10 -1.03 14.76
N ASN A 72 -26.97 -1.62 15.57
CA ASN A 72 -27.49 -0.98 16.78
C ASN A 72 -26.43 -0.87 17.89
N ALA A 73 -25.56 -1.87 18.07
CA ALA A 73 -24.46 -1.82 19.02
C ALA A 73 -23.46 -0.69 18.68
N ILE A 74 -23.14 -0.51 17.39
CA ILE A 74 -22.29 0.59 16.90
C ILE A 74 -22.96 1.95 17.16
N GLY A 75 -24.26 2.07 16.87
CA GLY A 75 -25.05 3.28 17.13
C GLY A 75 -25.03 3.69 18.61
N ILE A 76 -25.30 2.74 19.50
CA ILE A 76 -25.25 2.91 20.97
C ILE A 76 -23.86 3.39 21.39
N ARG A 77 -22.78 2.77 20.90
CA ARG A 77 -21.39 3.16 21.20
C ARG A 77 -21.07 4.59 20.75
N LYS A 78 -21.54 5.01 19.58
CA LYS A 78 -21.35 6.38 19.06
C LYS A 78 -22.13 7.42 19.89
N ILE A 79 -23.34 7.09 20.32
CA ILE A 79 -24.16 7.96 21.17
C ILE A 79 -23.51 8.12 22.55
N LEU A 80 -23.06 7.03 23.17
CA LEU A 80 -22.33 7.06 24.45
C LEU A 80 -21.05 7.93 24.36
N LYS A 81 -20.27 7.81 23.28
CA LYS A 81 -19.09 8.67 23.05
C LYS A 81 -19.44 10.16 22.89
N LYS A 82 -20.59 10.49 22.29
CA LYS A 82 -21.06 11.89 22.21
C LYS A 82 -21.45 12.43 23.58
N PHE A 83 -22.07 11.60 24.42
CA PHE A 83 -22.38 11.96 25.80
C PHE A 83 -21.11 12.18 26.64
N ASP A 84 -20.08 11.33 26.51
CA ASP A 84 -18.78 11.52 27.20
C ASP A 84 -18.13 12.88 26.84
N LYS A 85 -18.17 13.27 25.57
CA LYS A 85 -17.64 14.58 25.11
C LYS A 85 -18.42 15.77 25.67
N GLN A 86 -19.72 15.60 25.91
CA GLN A 86 -20.59 16.70 26.35
C GLN A 86 -20.57 16.91 27.88
N PHE A 87 -20.26 15.87 28.65
CA PHE A 87 -20.29 15.90 30.12
C PHE A 87 -18.88 15.91 30.78
N GLY A 88 -17.79 15.87 30.00
CA GLY A 88 -16.42 16.10 30.49
C GLY A 88 -15.83 15.00 31.38
N HIS A 89 -16.54 13.88 31.58
CA HIS A 89 -16.10 12.72 32.34
C HIS A 89 -16.24 11.43 31.50
N LYS A 90 -15.43 10.40 31.81
CA LYS A 90 -15.50 9.04 31.23
C LYS A 90 -16.75 8.30 31.76
N PHE A 91 -17.93 8.78 31.39
CA PHE A 91 -19.20 8.25 31.86
C PHE A 91 -19.53 6.88 31.25
N THR A 92 -19.06 6.58 30.03
CA THR A 92 -19.18 5.25 29.39
C THR A 92 -18.71 4.14 30.32
N ASP A 93 -17.59 4.33 31.02
CA ASP A 93 -17.00 3.34 31.91
C ASP A 93 -17.85 3.13 33.17
N TYR A 94 -18.45 4.19 33.71
CA TYR A 94 -19.37 4.10 34.84
C TYR A 94 -20.73 3.48 34.44
N TYR A 95 -21.31 3.91 33.33
CA TYR A 95 -22.62 3.45 32.85
C TYR A 95 -22.62 1.97 32.45
N VAL A 96 -21.61 1.54 31.66
CA VAL A 96 -21.45 0.14 31.25
C VAL A 96 -21.20 -0.74 32.49
N LYS A 97 -20.33 -0.32 33.42
CA LYS A 97 -19.97 -1.11 34.60
C LYS A 97 -21.09 -1.22 35.64
N THR A 98 -21.95 -0.19 35.74
CA THR A 98 -23.11 -0.17 36.66
C THR A 98 -24.32 -0.93 36.09
N ARG A 99 -24.54 -0.89 34.77
CA ARG A 99 -25.69 -1.56 34.11
C ARG A 99 -25.38 -2.99 33.65
N ALA A 100 -24.18 -3.30 33.15
CA ALA A 100 -23.81 -4.66 32.74
C ALA A 100 -23.84 -5.67 33.91
N ASN A 101 -23.64 -5.19 35.14
CA ASN A 101 -23.62 -6.01 36.36
C ASN A 101 -24.93 -6.00 37.16
N HIS A 102 -25.94 -5.20 36.79
CA HIS A 102 -27.21 -5.13 37.52
C HIS A 102 -28.19 -6.24 37.09
N PRO A 103 -28.83 -6.99 38.03
CA PRO A 103 -29.67 -8.16 37.72
C PRO A 103 -30.84 -7.89 36.74
N TYR A 104 -31.33 -6.66 36.72
CA TYR A 104 -32.50 -6.23 35.93
C TYR A 104 -32.15 -5.30 34.74
N SER A 105 -30.88 -5.22 34.33
CA SER A 105 -30.49 -4.36 33.20
C SER A 105 -30.76 -5.03 31.85
N GLN A 106 -31.54 -4.37 30.98
CA GLN A 106 -31.78 -4.81 29.61
C GLN A 106 -30.50 -4.82 28.74
N LEU A 107 -29.51 -4.00 29.09
CA LEU A 107 -28.19 -3.97 28.45
C LEU A 107 -27.41 -5.27 28.69
N ARG A 108 -27.66 -5.96 29.81
CA ARG A 108 -27.08 -7.28 30.11
C ARG A 108 -27.69 -8.39 29.25
N GLN A 109 -28.96 -8.29 28.85
CA GLN A 109 -29.57 -9.23 27.90
C GLN A 109 -28.90 -9.12 26.52
N VAL A 110 -28.68 -7.88 26.04
CA VAL A 110 -28.02 -7.64 24.74
C VAL A 110 -26.58 -8.14 24.72
N PHE A 111 -25.80 -7.92 25.77
CA PHE A 111 -24.38 -8.32 25.75
C PHE A 111 -24.11 -9.76 26.20
N LYS A 112 -24.97 -10.37 27.02
CA LYS A 112 -24.73 -11.73 27.56
C LYS A 112 -25.45 -12.86 26.80
N HIS A 113 -26.49 -12.53 26.01
CA HIS A 113 -27.16 -13.53 25.16
C HIS A 113 -26.55 -13.62 23.76
N VAL A 114 -25.75 -12.66 23.34
CA VAL A 114 -25.15 -12.67 22.00
C VAL A 114 -24.13 -13.79 21.85
N ASP A 115 -23.28 -14.05 22.85
CA ASP A 115 -22.25 -15.10 22.74
C ASP A 115 -22.80 -16.54 22.66
N PRO A 116 -23.67 -17.02 23.57
CA PRO A 116 -24.21 -18.38 23.49
C PRO A 116 -25.19 -18.57 22.32
N ILE A 117 -25.85 -17.51 21.85
CA ILE A 117 -26.72 -17.57 20.66
C ILE A 117 -25.87 -17.58 19.39
N ILE A 118 -24.77 -16.82 19.33
CA ILE A 118 -23.78 -16.92 18.24
C ILE A 118 -23.15 -18.32 18.22
N ASP A 119 -22.81 -18.90 19.37
CA ASP A 119 -22.23 -20.25 19.43
C ASP A 119 -23.26 -21.33 19.07
N SER A 120 -24.52 -21.17 19.48
CA SER A 120 -25.63 -22.06 19.07
C SER A 120 -25.92 -21.95 17.57
N ILE A 121 -25.88 -20.73 17.01
CA ILE A 121 -26.05 -20.47 15.58
C ILE A 121 -24.84 -21.01 14.79
N LYS A 122 -23.60 -20.82 15.26
CA LYS A 122 -22.40 -21.41 14.65
C LYS A 122 -22.45 -22.93 14.69
N SER A 123 -22.88 -23.53 15.80
CA SER A 123 -23.06 -24.98 15.91
C SER A 123 -24.17 -25.50 14.99
N ALA A 124 -25.28 -24.76 14.85
CA ALA A 124 -26.35 -25.09 13.92
C ALA A 124 -25.91 -24.94 12.45
N VAL A 125 -25.11 -23.92 12.14
CA VAL A 125 -24.48 -23.70 10.83
C VAL A 125 -23.47 -24.82 10.52
N ASP A 126 -22.66 -25.26 11.48
CA ASP A 126 -21.74 -26.40 11.30
C ASP A 126 -22.48 -27.73 11.10
N ARG A 127 -23.61 -27.93 11.77
CA ARG A 127 -24.46 -29.12 11.57
C ARG A 127 -25.18 -29.09 10.22
N LEU A 128 -25.56 -27.91 9.74
CA LEU A 128 -26.14 -27.70 8.41
C LEU A 128 -25.07 -27.80 7.29
N SER A 129 -23.84 -27.35 7.57
CA SER A 129 -22.65 -27.50 6.72
C SER A 129 -22.25 -28.97 6.54
N ASN A 130 -22.32 -29.76 7.62
CA ASN A 130 -22.07 -31.20 7.56
C ASN A 130 -23.15 -32.01 6.83
N SER A 131 -24.40 -31.54 6.81
CA SER A 131 -25.49 -32.17 6.04
C SER A 131 -25.49 -31.73 4.58
N THR A 132 -24.98 -30.54 4.27
CA THR A 132 -24.70 -30.10 2.89
C THR A 132 -23.50 -30.80 2.27
N ASN A 133 -22.59 -31.43 3.03
CA ASN A 133 -21.53 -32.29 2.47
C ASN A 133 -22.09 -33.47 1.64
N PHE A 134 -23.28 -33.98 1.93
CA PHE A 134 -23.92 -35.04 1.14
C PHE A 134 -24.52 -34.51 -0.18
N LEU A 135 -25.11 -33.31 -0.15
CA LEU A 135 -25.55 -32.58 -1.36
C LEU A 135 -24.38 -32.08 -2.20
N HIS A 136 -23.27 -31.71 -1.55
CA HIS A 136 -22.01 -31.35 -2.19
C HIS A 136 -21.33 -32.58 -2.81
N PHE A 137 -21.46 -33.76 -2.20
CA PHE A 137 -21.03 -35.04 -2.76
C PHE A 137 -21.86 -35.44 -3.99
N LEU A 138 -23.20 -35.34 -3.91
CA LEU A 138 -24.12 -35.56 -5.05
C LEU A 138 -23.97 -34.50 -6.15
N GLY A 139 -23.77 -33.23 -5.77
CA GLY A 139 -23.52 -32.10 -6.67
C GLY A 139 -22.21 -32.25 -7.44
N ARG A 140 -21.13 -32.69 -6.78
CA ARG A 140 -19.83 -33.04 -7.40
C ARG A 140 -19.94 -34.14 -8.46
N HIS A 141 -20.93 -35.02 -8.35
CA HIS A 141 -21.07 -36.17 -9.26
C HIS A 141 -22.13 -35.94 -10.36
N ALA A 142 -23.08 -35.00 -10.18
CA ALA A 142 -24.14 -34.73 -11.13
C ALA A 142 -23.92 -33.47 -12.00
N PHE A 143 -23.15 -32.48 -11.54
CA PHE A 143 -22.90 -31.23 -12.27
C PHE A 143 -21.41 -31.03 -12.57
N ILE A 144 -20.98 -31.42 -13.76
CA ILE A 144 -19.76 -30.89 -14.38
C ILE A 144 -20.12 -29.52 -14.93
N MET A 145 -19.99 -28.47 -14.12
CA MET A 145 -19.81 -27.10 -14.56
C MET A 145 -18.85 -26.42 -13.58
N ASP A 146 -17.69 -26.01 -14.11
CA ASP A 146 -16.66 -25.24 -13.43
C ASP A 146 -17.21 -23.88 -12.99
N GLU A 147 -17.54 -23.75 -11.70
CA GLU A 147 -17.52 -22.49 -10.98
C GLU A 147 -17.07 -22.79 -9.54
N GLU A 148 -15.76 -22.69 -9.30
CA GLU A 148 -15.17 -22.77 -7.97
C GLU A 148 -15.63 -21.57 -7.13
N LEU A 149 -16.59 -21.82 -6.23
CA LEU A 149 -16.85 -20.97 -5.07
C LEU A 149 -15.73 -21.17 -4.02
N PRO A 150 -15.28 -20.11 -3.35
CA PRO A 150 -14.18 -20.20 -2.39
C PRO A 150 -14.61 -21.00 -1.16
N THR A 151 -13.80 -22.01 -0.82
CA THR A 151 -13.95 -22.83 0.39
C THR A 151 -13.70 -22.01 1.66
N PRO A 152 -14.40 -22.27 2.79
CA PRO A 152 -14.27 -21.50 4.05
C PRO A 152 -13.00 -21.86 4.86
N SER A 153 -11.87 -22.07 4.18
CA SER A 153 -10.53 -22.22 4.76
C SER A 153 -9.52 -21.23 4.16
N GLU A 154 -10.00 -20.13 3.58
CA GLU A 154 -9.16 -19.12 2.91
C GLU A 154 -8.58 -18.05 3.83
N ASP A 155 -9.13 -17.82 5.03
CA ASP A 155 -8.60 -16.79 5.95
C ASP A 155 -7.22 -17.18 6.52
N ASP A 156 -6.94 -18.47 6.74
CA ASP A 156 -5.60 -18.95 7.17
C ASP A 156 -4.58 -19.05 6.02
N ASN A 157 -5.04 -19.06 4.77
CA ASN A 157 -4.16 -19.15 3.59
C ASN A 157 -3.79 -17.76 3.01
N LEU A 158 -4.53 -16.70 3.34
CA LEU A 158 -4.19 -15.33 2.94
C LEU A 158 -2.93 -14.81 3.63
N ASP A 159 -2.68 -15.22 4.88
CA ASP A 159 -1.45 -14.89 5.62
C ASP A 159 -0.20 -15.62 5.07
N HIS A 160 -0.38 -16.70 4.31
CA HIS A 160 0.72 -17.44 3.67
C HIS A 160 1.22 -16.83 2.35
N ARG A 161 0.55 -15.81 1.79
CA ARG A 161 1.02 -15.08 0.58
C ARG A 161 2.10 -14.04 0.88
N TYR A 162 2.29 -13.66 2.15
CA TYR A 162 3.22 -12.62 2.57
C TYR A 162 4.54 -13.21 3.08
N HIS A 163 5.58 -13.16 2.25
CA HIS A 163 6.94 -13.46 2.71
C HIS A 163 7.64 -12.18 3.15
N PHE A 164 7.66 -11.93 4.46
CA PHE A 164 8.33 -10.78 5.08
C PHE A 164 9.76 -10.57 4.55
N MET A 165 10.54 -11.65 4.43
CA MET A 165 11.92 -11.59 3.91
C MET A 165 11.98 -11.04 2.48
N SER A 166 11.01 -11.35 1.63
CA SER A 166 10.97 -10.83 0.25
C SER A 166 10.56 -9.36 0.20
N LEU A 167 9.69 -8.90 1.12
CA LEU A 167 9.44 -7.47 1.31
C LEU A 167 10.70 -6.75 1.83
N LEU A 168 11.40 -7.32 2.81
CA LEU A 168 12.63 -6.74 3.35
C LEU A 168 13.70 -6.60 2.27
N LEU A 169 13.95 -7.63 1.47
CA LEU A 169 14.88 -7.59 0.33
C LEU A 169 14.50 -6.53 -0.69
N ASN A 170 13.21 -6.30 -0.90
CA ASN A 170 12.69 -5.25 -1.78
C ASN A 170 12.94 -3.83 -1.17
N LEU A 171 12.72 -3.65 0.13
CA LEU A 171 13.04 -2.40 0.83
C LEU A 171 14.55 -2.11 0.82
N VAL A 172 15.38 -3.13 1.08
CA VAL A 172 16.84 -3.03 1.00
C VAL A 172 17.31 -2.68 -0.41
N ASN A 173 16.71 -3.28 -1.46
CA ASN A 173 17.01 -2.91 -2.84
C ASN A 173 16.79 -1.41 -3.09
N THR A 174 15.64 -0.92 -2.63
CA THR A 174 15.25 0.49 -2.80
C THR A 174 16.21 1.42 -2.04
N PHE A 175 16.52 1.09 -0.80
CA PHE A 175 17.50 1.81 0.01
C PHE A 175 18.86 1.86 -0.69
N LEU A 176 19.39 0.70 -1.08
CA LEU A 176 20.70 0.58 -1.70
C LEU A 176 20.77 1.31 -3.04
N TYR A 177 19.70 1.26 -3.84
CA TYR A 177 19.59 2.03 -5.08
C TYR A 177 19.61 3.53 -4.82
N MET A 178 18.95 4.02 -3.77
CA MET A 178 19.02 5.44 -3.41
C MET A 178 20.40 5.85 -2.91
N VAL A 179 21.06 5.04 -2.09
CA VAL A 179 22.46 5.30 -1.72
C VAL A 179 23.32 5.39 -2.98
N ASN A 180 23.15 4.46 -3.93
CA ASN A 180 23.89 4.45 -5.19
C ASN A 180 23.72 5.73 -6.01
N THR A 181 22.49 6.25 -6.09
CA THR A 181 22.19 7.48 -6.84
C THR A 181 22.84 8.70 -6.21
N TYR A 182 22.85 8.80 -4.87
CA TYR A 182 23.22 10.04 -4.18
C TYR A 182 24.63 10.05 -3.57
N ILE A 183 25.30 8.91 -3.37
CA ILE A 183 26.68 8.81 -2.84
C ILE A 183 27.72 9.53 -3.71
N ILE A 184 27.37 9.78 -4.95
CA ILE A 184 28.23 10.39 -5.95
C ILE A 184 28.05 11.90 -6.11
N VAL A 185 26.93 12.44 -5.60
CA VAL A 185 26.56 13.84 -5.82
C VAL A 185 27.61 14.81 -5.26
N PRO A 186 28.18 14.58 -4.05
CA PRO A 186 29.18 15.49 -3.50
C PRO A 186 30.53 15.51 -4.24
N THR A 187 30.81 14.52 -5.08
CA THR A 187 32.10 14.38 -5.78
C THR A 187 31.97 14.50 -7.30
N ALA A 188 30.75 14.69 -7.83
CA ALA A 188 30.48 14.65 -9.26
C ALA A 188 31.13 15.80 -10.05
N ASP A 189 31.27 16.98 -9.43
CA ASP A 189 31.94 18.15 -10.00
C ASP A 189 33.46 17.95 -10.07
N ASN A 190 34.09 17.57 -8.95
CA ASN A 190 35.51 17.27 -8.87
C ASN A 190 35.89 16.13 -9.81
N TYR A 191 35.09 15.07 -9.88
CA TYR A 191 35.37 13.95 -10.78
C TYR A 191 35.27 14.34 -12.26
N SER A 192 34.34 15.24 -12.60
CA SER A 192 34.27 15.79 -13.97
C SER A 192 35.53 16.61 -14.30
N LEU A 193 36.00 17.44 -13.36
CA LEU A 193 37.23 18.23 -13.51
C LEU A 193 38.49 17.35 -13.62
N SER A 194 38.59 16.31 -12.78
CA SER A 194 39.70 15.34 -12.77
C SER A 194 39.84 14.59 -14.10
N LEU A 195 38.74 14.38 -14.83
CA LEU A 195 38.70 13.77 -16.16
C LEU A 195 38.85 14.76 -17.32
N GLY A 196 39.11 16.05 -17.03
CA GLY A 196 39.33 17.09 -18.04
C GLY A 196 38.05 17.72 -18.62
N ALA A 197 36.90 17.57 -17.96
CA ALA A 197 35.64 18.21 -18.36
C ALA A 197 35.28 19.41 -17.45
N ALA A 198 34.42 20.30 -17.93
CA ALA A 198 33.93 21.43 -17.13
C ALA A 198 33.06 20.96 -15.96
N ALA A 199 33.09 21.69 -14.83
CA ALA A 199 32.26 21.38 -13.66
C ALA A 199 30.76 21.33 -13.96
N THR A 200 30.28 22.09 -14.96
CA THR A 200 28.87 22.09 -15.42
C THR A 200 28.41 20.73 -15.97
N VAL A 201 29.34 19.85 -16.34
CA VAL A 201 29.07 18.48 -16.79
C VAL A 201 28.63 17.58 -15.64
N CYS A 202 28.79 18.00 -14.37
CA CYS A 202 28.32 17.23 -13.20
C CYS A 202 26.82 16.93 -13.26
N GLY A 203 25.99 17.87 -13.73
CA GLY A 203 24.55 17.65 -13.91
C GLY A 203 24.25 16.62 -15.01
N VAL A 204 25.09 16.51 -16.04
CA VAL A 204 24.99 15.44 -17.05
C VAL A 204 25.40 14.09 -16.45
N VAL A 205 26.47 14.06 -15.63
CA VAL A 205 26.90 12.84 -14.93
C VAL A 205 25.81 12.34 -13.99
N ILE A 206 25.18 13.22 -13.20
CA ILE A 206 24.08 12.87 -12.29
C ILE A 206 22.83 12.47 -13.10
N GLY A 207 22.43 13.29 -14.08
CA GLY A 207 21.20 13.10 -14.85
C GLY A 207 21.20 11.94 -15.83
N SER A 208 22.37 11.50 -16.32
CA SER A 208 22.46 10.34 -17.23
C SER A 208 21.86 9.07 -16.62
N MET A 209 21.98 8.88 -15.30
CA MET A 209 21.34 7.77 -14.59
C MET A 209 19.81 7.87 -14.64
N ALA A 210 19.25 9.06 -14.39
CA ALA A 210 17.80 9.28 -14.42
C ALA A 210 17.23 9.08 -15.84
N VAL A 211 17.95 9.54 -16.88
CA VAL A 211 17.55 9.34 -18.28
C VAL A 211 17.47 7.85 -18.62
N ALA A 212 18.51 7.06 -18.29
CA ALA A 212 18.49 5.62 -18.51
C ALA A 212 17.38 4.92 -17.71
N GLN A 213 17.10 5.41 -16.49
CA GLN A 213 16.06 4.85 -15.64
C GLN A 213 14.67 4.92 -16.29
N VAL A 214 14.29 6.06 -16.90
CA VAL A 214 12.99 6.25 -17.58
C VAL A 214 12.70 5.13 -18.59
N PHE A 215 13.70 4.75 -19.39
CA PHE A 215 13.52 3.67 -20.37
C PHE A 215 13.48 2.30 -19.70
N SER A 216 14.31 2.09 -18.68
CA SER A 216 14.39 0.80 -17.97
C SER A 216 13.14 0.47 -17.17
N SER A 217 12.48 1.46 -16.55
CA SER A 217 11.32 1.25 -15.68
C SER A 217 10.14 0.66 -16.44
N VAL A 218 9.92 1.09 -17.69
CA VAL A 218 8.89 0.48 -18.55
C VAL A 218 9.20 -0.99 -18.83
N TYR A 219 10.46 -1.30 -19.19
CA TYR A 219 10.89 -2.67 -19.46
C TYR A 219 10.77 -3.57 -18.23
N PHE A 220 11.24 -3.09 -17.08
CA PHE A 220 11.14 -3.80 -15.81
C PHE A 220 9.69 -3.97 -15.32
N SER A 221 8.84 -2.98 -15.54
CA SER A 221 7.41 -3.12 -15.25
C SER A 221 6.78 -4.19 -16.16
N ALA A 222 7.18 -4.25 -17.44
CA ALA A 222 6.70 -5.28 -18.35
C ALA A 222 7.22 -6.68 -17.96
N TRP A 223 8.48 -6.80 -17.54
CA TRP A 223 9.10 -8.07 -17.14
C TRP A 223 8.55 -8.59 -15.81
N SER A 224 8.28 -7.70 -14.85
CA SER A 224 7.68 -8.06 -13.56
C SER A 224 6.29 -8.70 -13.68
N ASN A 225 5.58 -8.48 -14.82
CA ASN A 225 4.37 -9.23 -15.15
C ASN A 225 4.60 -10.75 -15.17
N ARG A 226 5.83 -11.24 -15.39
CA ARG A 226 6.16 -12.68 -15.48
C ARG A 226 6.93 -13.23 -14.28
N SER A 227 7.84 -12.46 -13.69
CA SER A 227 8.60 -12.84 -12.49
C SER A 227 9.17 -11.58 -11.82
N TYR A 228 9.22 -11.55 -10.49
CA TYR A 228 9.89 -10.50 -9.72
C TYR A 228 11.38 -10.79 -9.52
N LEU A 229 11.75 -12.06 -9.28
CA LEU A 229 13.14 -12.44 -8.99
C LEU A 229 14.08 -12.19 -10.17
N ARG A 230 13.71 -12.64 -11.37
CA ARG A 230 14.57 -12.53 -12.58
C ARG A 230 14.99 -11.09 -12.90
N PRO A 231 14.07 -10.11 -12.95
CA PRO A 231 14.47 -8.73 -13.20
C PRO A 231 15.25 -8.11 -12.04
N LEU A 232 15.01 -8.49 -10.78
CA LEU A 232 15.81 -8.02 -9.63
C LEU A 232 17.26 -8.53 -9.68
N VAL A 233 17.47 -9.78 -10.08
CA VAL A 233 18.81 -10.35 -10.32
C VAL A 233 19.51 -9.61 -11.46
N PHE A 234 18.84 -9.41 -12.60
CA PHE A 234 19.40 -8.67 -13.72
C PHE A 234 19.77 -7.23 -13.32
N SER A 235 18.89 -6.53 -12.61
CA SER A 235 19.13 -5.21 -12.05
C SER A 235 20.41 -5.17 -11.22
N SER A 236 20.58 -6.12 -10.30
CA SER A 236 21.75 -6.19 -9.40
C SER A 236 23.06 -6.43 -10.16
N ILE A 237 23.04 -7.28 -11.20
CA ILE A 237 24.21 -7.52 -12.07
C ILE A 237 24.57 -6.26 -12.86
N VAL A 238 23.58 -5.59 -13.43
CA VAL A 238 23.78 -4.35 -14.20
C VAL A 238 24.32 -3.23 -13.31
N LEU A 239 23.86 -3.12 -12.07
CA LEU A 239 24.35 -2.17 -11.07
C LEU A 239 25.78 -2.47 -10.60
N LEU A 240 26.15 -3.75 -10.48
CA LEU A 240 27.53 -4.16 -10.23
C LEU A 240 28.45 -3.72 -11.38
N VAL A 241 28.05 -3.96 -12.62
CA VAL A 241 28.80 -3.54 -13.82
C VAL A 241 28.87 -2.02 -13.93
N GLY A 242 27.77 -1.30 -13.71
CA GLY A 242 27.73 0.15 -13.80
C GLY A 242 28.66 0.83 -12.77
N ASN A 243 28.67 0.34 -11.53
CA ASN A 243 29.51 0.88 -10.47
C ASN A 243 30.99 0.57 -10.64
N THR A 244 31.33 -0.61 -11.17
CA THR A 244 32.71 -0.94 -11.51
C THR A 244 33.23 -0.09 -12.67
N LEU A 245 32.42 0.12 -13.71
CA LEU A 245 32.75 1.05 -14.81
C LEU A 245 32.92 2.49 -14.31
N TYR A 246 32.05 2.94 -13.41
CA TYR A 246 32.15 4.26 -12.79
C TYR A 246 33.48 4.46 -12.05
N ALA A 247 33.92 3.47 -11.26
CA ALA A 247 35.18 3.54 -10.55
C ALA A 247 36.41 3.46 -11.50
N LEU A 248 36.35 2.62 -12.53
CA LEU A 248 37.44 2.47 -13.51
C LEU A 248 37.61 3.67 -14.44
N ALA A 249 36.60 4.55 -14.57
CA ALA A 249 36.67 5.72 -15.45
C ALA A 249 37.83 6.66 -15.09
N TYR A 250 38.19 6.76 -13.81
CA TYR A 250 39.33 7.53 -13.32
C TYR A 250 40.66 6.98 -13.87
N ASP A 251 40.90 5.67 -13.72
CA ASP A 251 42.14 5.04 -14.16
C ASP A 251 42.26 4.98 -15.70
N LEU A 252 41.12 4.95 -16.40
CA LEU A 252 41.05 5.02 -17.86
C LEU A 252 41.05 6.46 -18.41
N ASN A 253 41.00 7.46 -17.53
CA ASN A 253 40.93 8.89 -17.84
C ASN A 253 39.90 9.22 -18.95
N SER A 254 38.68 8.68 -18.83
CA SER A 254 37.64 8.81 -19.86
C SER A 254 36.27 9.12 -19.29
N ILE A 255 35.77 10.33 -19.59
CA ILE A 255 34.40 10.74 -19.26
C ILE A 255 33.33 9.88 -19.95
N SER A 256 33.64 9.30 -21.11
CA SER A 256 32.71 8.39 -21.80
C SER A 256 32.48 7.13 -20.98
N VAL A 257 33.53 6.55 -20.37
CA VAL A 257 33.41 5.37 -19.50
C VAL A 257 32.61 5.73 -18.24
N LEU A 258 32.82 6.92 -17.69
CA LEU A 258 32.04 7.45 -16.56
C LEU A 258 30.54 7.48 -16.89
N LEU A 259 30.18 8.09 -18.02
CA LEU A 259 28.79 8.21 -18.47
C LEU A 259 28.18 6.85 -18.82
N ILE A 260 28.94 5.94 -19.43
CA ILE A 260 28.46 4.57 -19.67
C ILE A 260 28.18 3.87 -18.34
N GLY A 261 29.08 3.95 -17.36
CA GLY A 261 28.85 3.41 -16.02
C GLY A 261 27.56 3.95 -15.39
N ARG A 262 27.30 5.25 -15.55
CA ARG A 262 26.05 5.89 -15.10
C ARG A 262 24.81 5.39 -15.79
N LEU A 263 24.85 5.27 -17.12
CA LEU A 263 23.75 4.73 -17.90
C LEU A 263 23.43 3.30 -17.46
N PHE A 264 24.45 2.46 -17.24
CA PHE A 264 24.25 1.12 -16.68
C PHE A 264 23.61 1.18 -15.28
N CYS A 265 24.08 2.05 -14.37
CA CYS A 265 23.44 2.22 -13.07
C CYS A 265 21.95 2.61 -13.19
N GLY A 266 21.59 3.45 -14.17
CA GLY A 266 20.18 3.80 -14.44
C GLY A 266 19.38 2.66 -15.04
N LEU A 267 19.96 1.91 -15.99
CA LEU A 267 19.36 0.72 -16.60
C LEU A 267 19.11 -0.40 -15.60
N GLY A 268 19.80 -0.41 -14.47
CA GLY A 268 19.59 -1.34 -13.38
C GLY A 268 18.48 -0.94 -12.40
N SER A 269 17.65 0.08 -12.69
CA SER A 269 16.63 0.54 -11.73
C SER A 269 15.46 -0.42 -11.55
N ALA A 270 15.44 -1.13 -10.42
CA ALA A 270 14.32 -2.01 -10.06
C ALA A 270 13.17 -1.29 -9.34
N ARG A 271 13.18 0.05 -9.23
CA ARG A 271 12.18 0.79 -8.41
C ARG A 271 10.73 0.55 -8.84
N ALA A 272 10.48 0.42 -10.15
CA ALA A 272 9.15 0.11 -10.67
C ALA A 272 8.66 -1.27 -10.20
N ILE A 273 9.56 -2.26 -10.13
CA ILE A 273 9.31 -3.61 -9.63
C ILE A 273 9.02 -3.56 -8.13
N ASN A 274 9.83 -2.81 -7.38
CA ASN A 274 9.74 -2.70 -5.94
C ASN A 274 8.38 -2.17 -5.50
N ARG A 275 7.93 -1.07 -6.12
CA ARG A 275 6.59 -0.51 -5.88
C ARG A 275 5.48 -1.45 -6.31
N ARG A 276 5.65 -2.10 -7.46
CA ARG A 276 4.67 -3.07 -7.96
C ARG A 276 4.53 -4.27 -7.03
N TYR A 277 5.63 -4.80 -6.50
CA TYR A 277 5.62 -5.91 -5.57
C TYR A 277 4.85 -5.56 -4.28
N ILE A 278 5.04 -4.35 -3.75
CA ILE A 278 4.26 -3.85 -2.60
C ILE A 278 2.77 -3.77 -2.96
N SER A 279 2.45 -3.30 -4.16
CA SER A 279 1.08 -3.34 -4.66
C SER A 279 0.55 -4.79 -4.70
N ASP A 280 1.19 -5.67 -5.44
CA ASP A 280 0.60 -6.94 -5.83
C ASP A 280 0.60 -7.99 -4.70
N CYS A 281 1.58 -7.95 -3.79
CA CYS A 281 1.82 -9.00 -2.80
C CYS A 281 1.45 -8.61 -1.36
N VAL A 282 1.36 -7.32 -1.04
CA VAL A 282 1.05 -6.88 0.33
C VAL A 282 -0.46 -6.73 0.50
N PRO A 283 -1.07 -7.35 1.52
CA PRO A 283 -2.49 -7.20 1.83
C PRO A 283 -2.89 -5.72 1.98
N LEU A 284 -4.12 -5.37 1.56
CA LEU A 284 -4.60 -3.97 1.57
C LEU A 284 -4.47 -3.28 2.93
N LYS A 285 -4.63 -4.01 4.04
CA LYS A 285 -4.49 -3.50 5.41
C LYS A 285 -3.06 -3.05 5.73
N LEU A 286 -2.05 -3.76 5.23
CA LEU A 286 -0.62 -3.50 5.48
C LEU A 286 0.04 -2.69 4.36
N ARG A 287 -0.63 -2.51 3.22
CA ARG A 287 -0.08 -1.86 2.03
C ARG A 287 0.33 -0.41 2.30
N MET A 288 -0.41 0.32 3.12
CA MET A 288 -0.05 1.68 3.52
C MET A 288 1.27 1.69 4.32
N GLN A 289 1.42 0.79 5.28
CA GLN A 289 2.63 0.65 6.09
C GLN A 289 3.83 0.21 5.23
N ALA A 290 3.66 -0.77 4.35
CA ALA A 290 4.72 -1.22 3.44
C ALA A 290 5.13 -0.12 2.44
N SER A 291 4.17 0.67 1.95
CA SER A 291 4.42 1.83 1.10
C SER A 291 5.17 2.92 1.85
N ALA A 292 4.79 3.19 3.09
CA ALA A 292 5.49 4.13 3.98
C ALA A 292 6.91 3.64 4.28
N GLY A 293 7.12 2.34 4.50
CA GLY A 293 8.43 1.73 4.65
C GLY A 293 9.32 1.89 3.41
N PHE A 294 8.75 1.76 2.20
CA PHE A 294 9.46 2.02 0.94
C PHE A 294 9.89 3.48 0.79
N VAL A 295 9.00 4.42 1.13
CA VAL A 295 9.30 5.85 1.11
C VAL A 295 10.39 6.17 2.14
N SER A 296 10.27 5.67 3.38
CA SER A 296 11.31 5.81 4.41
C SER A 296 12.66 5.25 3.98
N ALA A 297 12.69 4.04 3.42
CA ALA A 297 13.91 3.40 2.93
C ALA A 297 14.53 4.21 1.78
N SER A 298 13.70 4.79 0.90
CA SER A 298 14.16 5.69 -0.14
C SER A 298 14.81 6.95 0.45
N ALA A 299 14.09 7.65 1.33
CA ALA A 299 14.54 8.88 2.00
C ALA A 299 15.85 8.66 2.77
N LEU A 300 15.93 7.57 3.54
CA LEU A 300 17.13 7.21 4.28
C LEU A 300 18.30 6.95 3.33
N GLY A 301 18.08 6.27 2.20
CA GLY A 301 19.13 6.05 1.21
C GLY A 301 19.62 7.36 0.56
N MET A 302 18.70 8.31 0.30
CA MET A 302 19.06 9.63 -0.23
C MET A 302 19.92 10.44 0.76
N ALA A 303 19.66 10.32 2.06
CA ALA A 303 20.46 10.96 3.10
C ALA A 303 21.79 10.23 3.37
N CYS A 304 21.77 8.89 3.41
CA CYS A 304 22.95 8.07 3.67
C CYS A 304 23.99 8.15 2.55
N GLY A 305 23.58 8.34 1.29
CA GLY A 305 24.50 8.47 0.16
C GLY A 305 25.56 9.55 0.38
N PRO A 306 25.20 10.85 0.44
CA PRO A 306 26.16 11.93 0.65
C PRO A 306 26.92 11.81 1.98
N ALA A 307 26.28 11.30 3.04
CA ALA A 307 26.94 11.07 4.32
C ALA A 307 28.08 10.04 4.21
N LEU A 308 27.84 8.92 3.50
CA LEU A 308 28.89 7.93 3.21
C LEU A 308 29.99 8.53 2.34
N ALA A 309 29.64 9.29 1.30
CA ALA A 309 30.61 9.95 0.43
C ALA A 309 31.61 10.82 1.22
N CYS A 310 31.11 11.57 2.21
CA CYS A 310 31.92 12.40 3.09
C CYS A 310 32.90 11.59 3.97
N LEU A 311 32.50 10.38 4.40
CA LEU A 311 33.38 9.48 5.17
C LEU A 311 34.44 8.80 4.30
N LEU A 312 34.25 8.73 2.99
CA LEU A 312 35.12 8.04 2.03
C LEU A 312 36.28 8.93 1.51
N GLN A 313 36.75 9.88 2.32
CA GLN A 313 37.87 10.77 2.01
C GLN A 313 39.23 10.09 2.24
N THR A 314 39.53 9.06 1.46
CA THR A 314 40.82 8.36 1.51
C THR A 314 41.49 8.40 0.15
N ASN A 315 42.82 8.39 0.13
CA ASN A 315 43.59 8.33 -1.11
C ASN A 315 44.71 7.30 -0.96
N PHE A 316 44.58 6.18 -1.65
CA PHE A 316 45.62 5.17 -1.76
C PHE A 316 45.52 4.44 -3.11
N LYS A 317 46.58 3.75 -3.49
CA LYS A 317 46.65 3.02 -4.76
C LYS A 317 46.98 1.56 -4.50
N ILE A 318 46.15 0.65 -4.99
CA ILE A 318 46.40 -0.80 -4.94
C ILE A 318 46.63 -1.28 -6.37
N TYR A 319 47.86 -1.72 -6.65
CA TYR A 319 48.32 -2.09 -7.99
C TYR A 319 48.08 -0.96 -9.02
N LYS A 320 47.20 -1.19 -10.00
CA LYS A 320 46.83 -0.23 -11.05
C LYS A 320 45.52 0.50 -10.75
N LEU A 321 44.83 0.16 -9.65
CA LEU A 321 43.54 0.72 -9.29
C LEU A 321 43.72 1.85 -8.28
N THR A 322 43.19 3.02 -8.60
CA THR A 322 43.20 4.16 -7.70
C THR A 322 41.97 4.11 -6.80
N PHE A 323 42.16 4.31 -5.50
CA PHE A 323 41.12 4.40 -4.49
C PHE A 323 41.21 5.80 -3.88
N ASN A 324 40.44 6.72 -4.45
CA ASN A 324 40.32 8.11 -4.03
C ASN A 324 38.86 8.44 -3.71
N GLU A 325 38.59 9.67 -3.26
CA GLU A 325 37.24 10.16 -2.91
C GLU A 325 36.22 10.02 -4.05
N GLU A 326 36.68 10.06 -5.30
CA GLU A 326 35.85 9.99 -6.51
C GLU A 326 35.50 8.53 -6.91
N THR A 327 36.42 7.60 -6.67
CA THR A 327 36.31 6.18 -7.09
C THR A 327 35.80 5.25 -5.99
N LEU A 328 36.07 5.57 -4.71
CA LEU A 328 35.62 4.79 -3.55
C LEU A 328 34.10 4.55 -3.53
N PRO A 329 33.25 5.56 -3.82
CA PRO A 329 31.81 5.36 -3.92
C PRO A 329 31.44 4.23 -4.89
N GLY A 330 32.10 4.16 -6.05
CA GLY A 330 31.85 3.11 -7.05
C GLY A 330 32.26 1.72 -6.56
N TRP A 331 33.44 1.58 -5.95
CA TRP A 331 33.90 0.31 -5.40
C TRP A 331 33.04 -0.19 -4.23
N LEU A 332 32.68 0.71 -3.30
CA LEU A 332 31.82 0.39 -2.18
C LEU A 332 30.45 -0.10 -2.66
N MET A 333 29.84 0.62 -3.60
CA MET A 333 28.54 0.25 -4.13
C MET A 333 28.59 -1.03 -4.96
N ALA A 334 29.66 -1.26 -5.73
CA ALA A 334 29.86 -2.52 -6.44
C ALA A 334 29.88 -3.71 -5.47
N LEU A 335 30.63 -3.62 -4.36
CA LEU A 335 30.65 -4.66 -3.33
C LEU A 335 29.27 -4.85 -2.68
N ALA A 336 28.57 -3.75 -2.35
CA ALA A 336 27.24 -3.82 -1.75
C ALA A 336 26.21 -4.50 -2.67
N TRP A 337 26.24 -4.21 -3.98
CA TRP A 337 25.38 -4.87 -4.98
C TRP A 337 25.72 -6.35 -5.17
N LEU A 338 26.99 -6.73 -5.05
CA LEU A 338 27.40 -8.13 -5.05
C LEU A 338 26.84 -8.88 -3.83
N LEU A 339 26.97 -8.31 -2.63
CA LEU A 339 26.43 -8.89 -1.41
C LEU A 339 24.90 -9.00 -1.47
N TYR A 340 24.23 -7.95 -1.97
CA TYR A 340 22.79 -7.96 -2.20
C TYR A 340 22.38 -9.05 -3.19
N LEU A 341 23.10 -9.21 -4.31
CA LEU A 341 22.82 -10.26 -5.29
C LEU A 341 22.89 -11.67 -4.67
N LEU A 342 23.92 -11.93 -3.87
CA LEU A 342 24.06 -13.20 -3.15
C LEU A 342 22.91 -13.42 -2.16
N TRP A 343 22.53 -12.39 -1.41
CA TRP A 343 21.43 -12.48 -0.46
C TRP A 343 20.07 -12.68 -1.14
N LEU A 344 19.82 -11.95 -2.23
CA LEU A 344 18.62 -12.08 -3.06
C LEU A 344 18.47 -13.51 -3.58
N TRP A 345 19.56 -14.11 -4.07
CA TRP A 345 19.54 -15.47 -4.61
C TRP A 345 19.15 -16.53 -3.58
N VAL A 346 19.60 -16.37 -2.33
CA VAL A 346 19.37 -17.34 -1.26
C VAL A 346 18.01 -17.18 -0.60
N SER A 347 17.55 -15.94 -0.41
CA SER A 347 16.45 -15.64 0.51
C SER A 347 15.16 -15.17 -0.18
N PHE A 348 15.19 -14.77 -1.46
CA PHE A 348 13.99 -14.30 -2.15
C PHE A 348 13.11 -15.47 -2.58
N ARG A 349 11.83 -15.40 -2.23
CA ARG A 349 10.84 -16.42 -2.59
C ARG A 349 9.79 -15.80 -3.50
N GLU A 350 9.69 -16.32 -4.73
CA GLU A 350 8.70 -15.82 -5.70
C GLU A 350 7.28 -16.10 -5.17
N PRO A 351 6.39 -15.09 -5.15
CA PRO A 351 5.02 -15.26 -4.69
C PRO A 351 4.24 -16.21 -5.63
N PRO A 352 3.40 -17.12 -5.10
CA PRO A 352 2.63 -18.05 -5.92
C PRO A 352 1.63 -17.27 -6.79
N ARG A 353 1.63 -17.56 -8.09
CA ARG A 353 0.75 -16.92 -9.08
C ARG A 353 -0.32 -17.91 -9.52
N GLU A 354 -1.57 -17.45 -9.59
CA GLU A 354 -2.66 -18.19 -10.23
C GLU A 354 -2.29 -18.41 -11.71
N THR A 355 -1.90 -19.63 -12.04
CA THR A 355 -1.48 -20.00 -13.39
C THR A 355 -2.75 -20.19 -14.19
N LYS A 356 -2.98 -19.37 -15.22
CA LYS A 356 -3.98 -19.69 -16.25
C LYS A 356 -3.50 -20.95 -16.97
N GLU A 357 -3.93 -22.12 -16.51
CA GLU A 357 -3.75 -23.35 -17.25
C GLU A 357 -4.46 -23.23 -18.60
N ASN A 358 -3.78 -23.79 -19.61
CA ASN A 358 -4.12 -23.67 -21.01
C ASN A 358 -5.54 -24.20 -21.29
N LEU A 359 -6.44 -23.30 -21.68
CA LEU A 359 -7.70 -23.65 -22.33
C LEU A 359 -7.37 -24.36 -23.65
N VAL A 360 -7.40 -25.69 -23.64
CA VAL A 360 -7.47 -26.51 -24.86
C VAL A 360 -8.78 -26.13 -25.58
N PRO A 361 -8.75 -25.70 -26.86
CA PRO A 361 -9.99 -25.39 -27.57
C PRO A 361 -10.71 -26.71 -27.85
N ARG A 362 -11.78 -27.00 -27.08
CA ARG A 362 -12.68 -28.11 -27.38
C ARG A 362 -13.70 -27.61 -28.41
N GLU A 363 -13.72 -28.29 -29.54
CA GLU A 363 -14.49 -27.98 -30.73
C GLU A 363 -15.98 -27.71 -30.46
N ALA A 364 -16.49 -26.72 -31.18
CA ALA A 364 -17.88 -26.31 -31.19
C ALA A 364 -18.78 -27.46 -31.67
N ASN A 365 -19.79 -27.79 -30.88
CA ASN A 365 -21.00 -28.40 -31.42
C ASN A 365 -22.22 -27.51 -31.10
N SER A 366 -22.84 -27.14 -32.21
CA SER A 366 -24.02 -26.31 -32.40
C SER A 366 -25.24 -26.81 -31.62
N GLY A 367 -26.05 -25.89 -31.07
CA GLY A 367 -27.35 -26.27 -30.55
C GLY A 367 -28.12 -25.20 -29.78
N LYS A 368 -28.90 -24.41 -30.54
CA LYS A 368 -30.14 -23.69 -30.14
C LYS A 368 -30.08 -22.41 -29.30
N LEU A 369 -30.30 -21.33 -30.05
CA LEU A 369 -31.08 -20.13 -29.71
C LEU A 369 -32.26 -20.37 -28.75
N VAL A 370 -32.33 -19.59 -27.66
CA VAL A 370 -33.58 -18.96 -27.22
C VAL A 370 -33.25 -17.51 -26.82
N ASN A 371 -33.81 -16.57 -27.59
CA ASN A 371 -33.85 -15.16 -27.26
C ASN A 371 -34.88 -14.92 -26.15
N VAL A 372 -34.50 -14.23 -25.08
CA VAL A 372 -35.42 -13.33 -24.36
C VAL A 372 -34.69 -12.02 -24.12
N SER A 373 -35.26 -10.97 -24.71
CA SER A 373 -34.77 -9.61 -24.73
C SER A 373 -35.53 -8.74 -23.72
N VAL A 374 -34.76 -7.95 -22.95
CA VAL A 374 -35.02 -6.57 -22.49
C VAL A 374 -36.00 -6.37 -21.34
N GLU A 375 -35.49 -5.88 -20.20
CA GLU A 375 -35.81 -4.51 -19.76
C GLU A 375 -34.72 -3.90 -18.84
N ASN A 376 -34.49 -2.60 -19.08
CA ASN A 376 -33.52 -1.72 -18.41
C ASN A 376 -33.98 -1.35 -16.99
N GLY A 377 -33.04 -1.23 -16.06
CA GLY A 377 -33.29 -0.66 -14.74
C GLY A 377 -31.99 -0.29 -14.04
N SER A 378 -31.56 0.96 -14.22
CA SER A 378 -30.50 1.64 -13.49
C SER A 378 -30.63 1.44 -11.97
N THR A 379 -29.55 1.05 -11.29
CA THR A 379 -29.00 1.66 -10.05
C THR A 379 -28.02 0.70 -9.37
N GLN A 380 -26.71 0.99 -9.45
CA GLN A 380 -25.81 0.67 -8.35
C GLN A 380 -25.94 1.78 -7.30
N PRO A 381 -25.66 1.47 -6.02
CA PRO A 381 -24.36 1.87 -5.52
C PRO A 381 -23.66 0.81 -4.64
N LEU A 382 -22.39 0.58 -4.98
CA LEU A 382 -21.21 0.69 -4.10
C LEU A 382 -21.45 0.50 -2.60
N LEU A 383 -21.21 -0.71 -2.10
CA LEU A 383 -20.99 -0.96 -0.67
C LEU A 383 -19.49 -0.93 -0.36
N MET A 384 -19.07 0.22 0.16
CA MET A 384 -17.84 0.44 0.88
C MET A 384 -17.88 -0.41 2.17
N LYS A 385 -17.06 -1.47 2.25
CA LYS A 385 -16.85 -2.20 3.51
C LYS A 385 -16.04 -1.31 4.46
N SER A 386 -16.72 -0.69 5.42
CA SER A 386 -16.08 -0.15 6.62
C SER A 386 -16.16 -1.19 7.74
N GLU A 387 -15.22 -2.12 7.76
CA GLU A 387 -14.90 -2.89 8.97
C GLU A 387 -13.63 -2.31 9.59
N ALA A 388 -13.81 -1.48 10.62
CA ALA A 388 -12.74 -1.17 11.55
C ALA A 388 -12.83 -2.20 12.68
N LYS A 389 -12.11 -3.32 12.54
CA LYS A 389 -11.75 -4.14 13.70
C LYS A 389 -10.63 -3.42 14.46
N GLN A 390 -10.95 -3.02 15.69
CA GLN A 390 -9.97 -2.80 16.73
C GLN A 390 -9.37 -4.16 17.09
N GLN A 391 -8.07 -4.31 16.93
CA GLN A 391 -7.28 -5.28 17.66
C GLN A 391 -6.11 -4.50 18.26
N ASP A 392 -6.15 -4.41 19.59
CA ASP A 392 -4.98 -4.16 20.41
C ASP A 392 -3.96 -5.26 20.12
N GLU A 393 -2.71 -4.90 19.89
CA GLU A 393 -1.57 -5.70 20.32
C GLU A 393 -0.32 -4.80 20.33
N ASP A 394 0.23 -4.67 21.55
CA ASP A 394 1.59 -4.24 21.80
C ASP A 394 2.55 -5.21 21.10
N GLU A 395 3.20 -4.76 20.03
CA GLU A 395 4.49 -5.32 19.60
C GLU A 395 5.47 -4.18 19.35
N ASP A 396 6.42 -4.07 20.27
CA ASP A 396 7.65 -3.31 20.11
C ASP A 396 8.42 -3.86 18.90
N GLN A 397 8.44 -3.11 17.80
CA GLN A 397 9.40 -3.34 16.73
C GLN A 397 9.99 -2.02 16.24
N GLU A 398 11.28 -1.83 16.53
CA GLU A 398 12.08 -0.66 16.20
C GLU A 398 12.13 -0.41 14.68
N LEU A 399 11.37 0.57 14.19
CA LEU A 399 11.61 1.22 12.89
C LEU A 399 11.09 2.67 12.88
N LEU A 400 11.81 3.52 12.14
CA LEU A 400 11.92 4.97 12.29
C LEU A 400 10.57 5.75 12.47
N PRO A 401 10.52 6.73 13.39
CA PRO A 401 9.28 7.24 13.99
C PRO A 401 8.41 8.16 13.12
N VAL A 402 8.92 8.77 12.05
CA VAL A 402 8.18 9.86 11.37
C VAL A 402 7.00 9.35 10.54
N ASN A 403 7.19 8.26 9.79
CA ASN A 403 6.14 7.73 8.90
C ASN A 403 5.06 6.92 9.63
N ILE A 404 5.37 6.38 10.82
CA ILE A 404 4.41 5.67 11.67
C ILE A 404 3.48 6.66 12.38
N ILE A 405 3.97 7.81 12.83
CA ILE A 405 3.13 8.86 13.43
C ILE A 405 2.11 9.39 12.42
N VAL A 406 2.51 9.58 11.16
CA VAL A 406 1.57 10.01 10.11
C VAL A 406 0.59 8.88 9.76
N GLY A 407 1.06 7.65 9.58
CA GLY A 407 0.23 6.51 9.21
C GLY A 407 -0.79 6.09 10.28
N ASN A 408 -0.40 6.02 11.55
CA ASN A 408 -1.27 5.54 12.64
C ASN A 408 -2.03 6.68 13.37
N TYR A 409 -1.43 7.88 13.49
CA TYR A 409 -2.02 8.99 14.24
C TYR A 409 -2.79 9.97 13.34
N ILE A 410 -2.23 10.33 12.18
CA ILE A 410 -2.86 11.32 11.28
C ILE A 410 -3.93 10.67 10.40
N SER A 411 -3.73 9.46 9.86
CA SER A 411 -4.78 8.77 9.07
C SER A 411 -6.03 8.43 9.89
N ASN A 412 -5.92 8.31 11.21
CA ASN A 412 -7.06 8.07 12.11
C ASN A 412 -7.75 9.38 12.55
N MET A 413 -7.10 10.54 12.38
CA MET A 413 -7.59 11.85 12.81
C MET A 413 -8.02 12.78 11.67
N PHE A 414 -7.45 12.63 10.47
CA PHE A 414 -7.65 13.52 9.33
C PHE A 414 -7.92 12.72 8.05
N GLU A 415 -8.80 13.24 7.19
CA GLU A 415 -9.06 12.65 5.88
C GLU A 415 -7.83 12.81 4.98
N GLU A 416 -7.50 11.80 4.15
CA GLU A 416 -6.30 11.77 3.30
C GLU A 416 -6.13 13.05 2.43
N ARG A 417 -7.24 13.66 2.00
CA ARG A 417 -7.26 14.94 1.25
C ARG A 417 -6.74 16.15 2.03
N GLN A 418 -6.95 16.18 3.36
CA GLN A 418 -6.47 17.26 4.22
C GLN A 418 -4.96 17.16 4.42
N VAL A 419 -4.46 15.93 4.59
CA VAL A 419 -3.02 15.65 4.71
C VAL A 419 -2.31 16.00 3.40
N LEU A 420 -2.91 15.66 2.26
CA LEU A 420 -2.42 16.05 0.93
C LEU A 420 -2.20 17.56 0.84
N LEU A 421 -3.26 18.37 1.01
CA LEU A 421 -3.19 19.82 0.88
C LEU A 421 -2.23 20.45 1.91
N ALA A 422 -2.22 19.97 3.16
CA ALA A 422 -1.32 20.45 4.19
C ALA A 422 0.15 20.21 3.82
N SER A 423 0.47 19.01 3.29
CA SER A 423 1.82 18.69 2.85
C SER A 423 2.27 19.53 1.64
N GLU A 424 1.38 19.80 0.67
CA GLU A 424 1.68 20.70 -0.46
C GLU A 424 1.99 22.14 0.00
N ILE A 425 1.19 22.67 0.93
CA ILE A 425 1.42 24.02 1.50
C ILE A 425 2.76 24.07 2.25
N MET A 426 3.11 23.02 3.00
CA MET A 426 4.39 22.95 3.71
C MET A 426 5.58 22.86 2.75
N VAL A 427 5.46 22.12 1.64
CA VAL A 427 6.46 22.13 0.55
C VAL A 427 6.61 23.53 -0.03
N PHE A 428 5.50 24.22 -0.30
CA PHE A 428 5.53 25.60 -0.81
C PHE A 428 6.25 26.56 0.13
N ILE A 429 5.95 26.49 1.44
CA ILE A 429 6.64 27.29 2.46
C ILE A 429 8.15 26.98 2.48
N GLY A 430 8.52 25.70 2.44
CA GLY A 430 9.93 25.28 2.40
C GLY A 430 10.67 25.84 1.18
N ILE A 431 10.05 25.78 -0.01
CA ILE A 431 10.62 26.33 -1.24
C ILE A 431 10.75 27.86 -1.14
N LEU A 432 9.73 28.57 -0.65
CA LEU A 432 9.79 30.03 -0.48
C LEU A 432 10.91 30.47 0.48
N LEU A 433 11.08 29.77 1.59
CA LEU A 433 12.17 30.02 2.55
C LEU A 433 13.55 29.75 1.95
N SER A 434 13.64 28.90 0.92
CA SER A 434 14.89 28.55 0.24
C SER A 434 15.39 29.67 -0.69
N PHE A 435 14.52 30.54 -1.19
CA PHE A 435 14.90 31.64 -2.09
C PHE A 435 15.76 32.70 -1.39
N HIS A 436 16.78 33.16 -2.10
CA HIS A 436 17.57 34.30 -1.69
C HIS A 436 16.89 35.61 -2.13
N VAL A 437 16.12 36.24 -1.23
CA VAL A 437 15.32 37.45 -1.53
C VAL A 437 15.74 38.70 -0.72
N PHE A 438 16.10 38.58 0.57
CA PHE A 438 16.56 39.73 1.40
C PHE A 438 17.76 39.35 2.33
N ILE A 439 18.50 40.37 2.82
CA ILE A 439 19.83 40.41 3.52
C ILE A 439 20.07 39.30 4.59
N PRO A 440 21.34 38.88 4.86
CA PRO A 440 22.16 37.94 4.07
C PRO A 440 21.67 36.49 4.20
N TYR A 441 21.81 35.69 3.13
CA TYR A 441 21.48 34.27 3.17
C TYR A 441 22.29 33.56 4.25
N SER A 442 21.61 32.81 5.12
CA SER A 442 22.26 32.15 6.24
C SER A 442 22.24 30.63 6.08
N VAL A 443 23.27 29.96 6.59
CA VAL A 443 23.31 28.49 6.64
C VAL A 443 22.09 27.92 7.38
N PRO A 444 21.62 28.48 8.52
CA PRO A 444 20.38 28.05 9.16
C PRO A 444 19.14 28.16 8.28
N GLN A 445 19.02 29.23 7.47
CA GLN A 445 17.93 29.37 6.50
C GLN A 445 17.98 28.26 5.46
N TYR A 446 19.15 27.99 4.87
CA TYR A 446 19.32 26.90 3.89
C TYR A 446 18.96 25.54 4.49
N VAL A 447 19.51 25.21 5.65
CA VAL A 447 19.30 23.89 6.28
C VAL A 447 17.85 23.71 6.71
N SER A 448 17.23 24.72 7.34
CA SER A 448 15.83 24.63 7.80
C SER A 448 14.85 24.56 6.63
N SER A 449 15.03 25.38 5.60
CA SER A 449 14.18 25.37 4.40
C SER A 449 14.30 24.06 3.62
N ALA A 450 15.52 23.52 3.46
CA ALA A 450 15.75 22.22 2.84
C ALA A 450 15.11 21.09 3.65
N LEU A 451 15.23 21.10 4.98
CA LEU A 451 14.63 20.09 5.86
C LEU A 451 13.10 20.12 5.77
N ILE A 452 12.49 21.31 5.83
CA ILE A 452 11.03 21.46 5.70
C ILE A 452 10.56 20.97 4.33
N THR A 453 11.25 21.36 3.26
CA THR A 453 10.91 20.94 1.88
C THR A 453 10.99 19.43 1.75
N PHE A 454 12.09 18.83 2.23
CA PHE A 454 12.33 17.39 2.13
C PHE A 454 11.30 16.58 2.91
N VAL A 455 11.12 16.87 4.21
CA VAL A 455 10.17 16.13 5.05
C VAL A 455 8.74 16.24 4.51
N SER A 456 8.34 17.44 4.06
CA SER A 456 6.99 17.66 3.53
C SER A 456 6.77 16.96 2.19
N ALA A 457 7.81 16.90 1.33
CA ALA A 457 7.75 16.18 0.07
C ALA A 457 7.65 14.66 0.25
N GLU A 458 8.36 14.09 1.24
CA GLU A 458 8.28 12.67 1.58
C GLU A 458 6.88 12.29 2.11
N VAL A 459 6.27 13.13 2.95
CA VAL A 459 4.88 12.95 3.39
C VAL A 459 3.92 13.00 2.21
N LEU A 460 4.10 13.99 1.31
CA LEU A 460 3.29 14.15 0.11
C LEU A 460 3.39 12.92 -0.81
N GLU A 461 4.59 12.35 -0.99
CA GLU A 461 4.79 11.12 -1.76
C GLU A 461 4.02 9.93 -1.15
N GLY A 462 4.09 9.77 0.17
CA GLY A 462 3.37 8.70 0.88
C GLY A 462 1.85 8.77 0.70
N VAL A 463 1.28 9.97 0.83
CA VAL A 463 -0.18 10.20 0.65
C VAL A 463 -0.59 9.94 -0.81
N ASN A 464 0.18 10.45 -1.77
CA ASN A 464 -0.09 10.25 -3.20
C ASN A 464 -0.10 8.77 -3.59
N LEU A 465 0.84 7.98 -3.06
CA LEU A 465 0.91 6.54 -3.34
C LEU A 465 -0.28 5.79 -2.74
N SER A 466 -0.72 6.16 -1.53
CA SER A 466 -1.92 5.59 -0.90
C SER A 466 -3.17 5.86 -1.74
N LEU A 467 -3.41 7.13 -2.11
CA LEU A 467 -4.54 7.54 -2.94
C LEU A 467 -4.55 6.86 -4.31
N LEU A 468 -3.39 6.82 -4.98
CA LEU A 468 -3.23 6.16 -6.27
C LEU A 468 -3.60 4.67 -6.19
N SER A 469 -3.25 4.00 -5.10
CA SER A 469 -3.57 2.57 -4.90
C SER A 469 -5.06 2.27 -4.71
N ARG A 470 -5.84 3.26 -4.26
CA ARG A 470 -7.30 3.16 -4.03
C ARG A 470 -8.12 3.51 -5.26
N VAL A 471 -7.68 4.50 -6.03
CA VAL A 471 -8.41 5.01 -7.21
C VAL A 471 -8.13 4.18 -8.47
N MET A 472 -7.02 3.44 -8.50
CA MET A 472 -6.61 2.69 -9.68
C MET A 472 -7.51 1.49 -9.98
N SER A 473 -8.02 1.41 -11.21
CA SER A 473 -8.79 0.27 -11.71
C SER A 473 -8.00 -1.05 -11.63
N SER A 474 -8.68 -2.16 -11.33
CA SER A 474 -8.12 -3.51 -11.25
C SER A 474 -7.45 -3.98 -12.55
N ARG A 475 -7.85 -3.45 -13.70
CA ARG A 475 -7.21 -3.73 -14.99
C ARG A 475 -5.87 -3.01 -15.13
N LEU A 476 -5.78 -1.77 -14.68
CA LEU A 476 -4.57 -0.96 -14.76
C LEU A 476 -3.53 -1.41 -13.71
N SER A 477 -3.98 -1.79 -12.51
CA SER A 477 -3.10 -2.28 -11.46
C SER A 477 -2.39 -3.59 -11.81
N ARG A 478 -3.04 -4.48 -12.57
CA ARG A 478 -2.45 -5.76 -13.03
C ARG A 478 -1.60 -5.65 -14.28
N GLY A 479 -1.64 -4.52 -14.99
CA GLY A 479 -0.94 -4.29 -16.25
C GLY A 479 0.47 -3.71 -16.08
N THR A 480 1.12 -3.45 -17.22
CA THR A 480 2.44 -2.79 -17.26
C THR A 480 2.39 -1.35 -16.75
N TYR A 481 1.31 -0.62 -17.03
CA TYR A 481 1.10 0.77 -16.60
C TYR A 481 0.43 0.87 -15.23
N ASN A 482 0.85 0.03 -14.30
CA ASN A 482 0.37 0.08 -12.92
C ASN A 482 0.87 1.33 -12.19
N GLY A 483 0.32 1.59 -11.00
CA GLY A 483 0.65 2.75 -10.18
C GLY A 483 2.11 2.78 -9.74
N GLY A 484 2.75 1.62 -9.61
CA GLY A 484 4.18 1.53 -9.31
C GLY A 484 5.04 2.08 -10.45
N LEU A 485 4.70 1.77 -11.71
CA LEU A 485 5.36 2.36 -12.87
C LEU A 485 5.10 3.87 -12.94
N LEU A 486 3.84 4.30 -12.90
CA LEU A 486 3.46 5.71 -13.04
C LEU A 486 4.14 6.60 -11.98
N SER A 487 4.15 6.16 -10.72
CA SER A 487 4.81 6.87 -9.63
C SER A 487 6.34 6.92 -9.83
N THR A 488 6.94 5.84 -10.33
CA THR A 488 8.38 5.80 -10.61
C THR A 488 8.75 6.70 -11.78
N GLU A 489 7.99 6.67 -12.88
CA GLU A 489 8.19 7.51 -14.06
C GLU A 489 8.08 8.99 -13.71
N ALA A 490 7.04 9.40 -12.97
CA ALA A 490 6.86 10.78 -12.56
C ALA A 490 8.07 11.30 -11.76
N GLY A 491 8.53 10.53 -10.76
CA GLY A 491 9.70 10.90 -9.96
C GLY A 491 11.01 10.89 -10.77
N THR A 492 11.15 9.98 -11.74
CA THR A 492 12.37 9.89 -12.56
C THR A 492 12.45 11.03 -13.58
N LEU A 493 11.33 11.35 -14.24
CA LEU A 493 11.24 12.51 -15.13
C LEU A 493 11.51 13.82 -14.40
N ALA A 494 10.99 13.96 -13.17
CA ALA A 494 11.29 15.12 -12.34
C ALA A 494 12.80 15.26 -12.05
N ARG A 495 13.51 14.15 -11.81
CA ARG A 495 14.98 14.16 -11.65
C ARG A 495 15.70 14.57 -12.94
N VAL A 496 15.30 14.03 -14.10
CA VAL A 496 15.87 14.43 -15.40
C VAL A 496 15.73 15.94 -15.62
N VAL A 497 14.55 16.50 -15.33
CA VAL A 497 14.30 17.94 -15.43
C VAL A 497 15.15 18.73 -14.43
N ALA A 498 15.27 18.25 -13.18
CA ALA A 498 16.09 18.88 -12.16
C ALA A 498 17.59 18.89 -12.54
N ASP A 499 18.13 17.76 -12.99
CA ASP A 499 19.54 17.62 -13.39
C ASP A 499 19.87 18.46 -14.62
N GLY A 500 18.95 18.50 -15.60
CA GLY A 500 19.04 19.42 -16.73
C GLY A 500 19.01 20.89 -16.31
N THR A 501 18.19 21.23 -15.30
CA THR A 501 18.14 22.58 -14.72
C THR A 501 19.44 22.93 -14.01
N ILE A 502 20.08 21.99 -13.29
CA ILE A 502 21.38 22.20 -12.66
C ILE A 502 22.44 22.54 -13.72
N THR A 503 22.53 21.73 -14.78
CA THR A 503 23.48 22.00 -15.88
C THR A 503 23.22 23.34 -16.56
N LEU A 504 21.96 23.69 -16.84
CA LEU A 504 21.62 24.98 -17.47
C LEU A 504 21.91 26.16 -16.54
N SER A 505 21.60 26.02 -15.24
CA SER A 505 21.84 27.07 -14.24
C SER A 505 23.33 27.30 -14.01
N GLY A 506 24.17 26.28 -14.19
CA GLY A 506 25.63 26.42 -14.17
C GLY A 506 26.18 27.40 -15.20
N TYR A 507 25.52 27.56 -16.35
CA TYR A 507 25.91 28.55 -17.37
C TYR A 507 25.51 30.00 -17.00
N LEU A 508 24.57 30.19 -16.08
CA LEU A 508 24.06 31.50 -15.67
C LEU A 508 24.89 32.15 -14.53
N GLY A 509 25.94 31.47 -14.07
CA GLY A 509 26.87 31.91 -13.04
C GLY A 509 26.45 31.53 -11.60
N GLU A 510 27.44 31.35 -10.73
CA GLU A 510 27.27 30.85 -9.35
C GLU A 510 26.32 31.70 -8.49
N SER A 511 26.31 33.02 -8.69
CA SER A 511 25.49 33.96 -7.90
C SER A 511 23.98 33.78 -8.11
N LYS A 512 23.56 33.22 -9.25
CA LYS A 512 22.15 32.98 -9.58
C LYS A 512 21.75 31.51 -9.47
N LEU A 513 22.69 30.61 -9.16
CA LEU A 513 22.51 29.17 -9.20
C LEU A 513 21.35 28.72 -8.29
N LEU A 514 21.35 29.17 -7.02
CA LEU A 514 20.33 28.81 -6.03
C LEU A 514 18.92 29.18 -6.50
N ASN A 515 18.66 30.45 -6.81
CA ASN A 515 17.32 30.91 -7.20
C ASN A 515 16.86 30.30 -8.53
N THR A 516 17.77 30.10 -9.48
CA THR A 516 17.42 29.53 -10.80
C THR A 516 17.03 28.07 -10.69
N THR A 517 17.73 27.28 -9.85
CA THR A 517 17.39 25.86 -9.63
C THR A 517 16.07 25.67 -8.89
N LEU A 518 15.67 26.62 -8.03
CA LEU A 518 14.41 26.55 -7.28
C LEU A 518 13.18 26.96 -8.10
N LEU A 519 13.35 27.77 -9.16
CA LEU A 519 12.24 28.33 -9.93
C LEU A 519 11.29 27.26 -10.52
N PRO A 520 11.77 26.17 -11.16
CA PRO A 520 10.87 25.13 -11.66
C PRO A 520 10.08 24.44 -10.55
N SER A 521 10.71 24.18 -9.41
CA SER A 521 10.06 23.55 -8.26
C SER A 521 8.92 24.41 -7.70
N LEU A 522 9.10 25.74 -7.65
CA LEU A 522 8.08 26.69 -7.24
C LEU A 522 6.87 26.67 -8.18
N LEU A 523 7.11 26.69 -9.50
CA LEU A 523 6.05 26.65 -10.50
C LEU A 523 5.25 25.34 -10.44
N ILE A 524 5.93 24.20 -10.27
CA ILE A 524 5.29 22.90 -10.13
C ILE A 524 4.45 22.85 -8.85
N CYS A 525 4.98 23.35 -7.72
CA CYS A 525 4.29 23.37 -6.44
C CYS A 525 3.02 24.22 -6.49
N ILE A 526 3.10 25.44 -7.05
CA ILE A 526 1.93 26.32 -7.24
C ILE A 526 0.88 25.63 -8.13
N SER A 527 1.32 25.04 -9.24
CA SER A 527 0.42 24.34 -10.16
C SER A 527 -0.25 23.12 -9.50
N SER A 528 0.47 22.38 -8.66
CA SER A 528 -0.06 21.25 -7.88
C SER A 528 -1.13 21.73 -6.89
N ILE A 529 -0.85 22.76 -6.10
CA ILE A 529 -1.82 23.32 -5.14
C ILE A 529 -3.09 23.81 -5.84
N ILE A 530 -2.95 24.49 -6.99
CA ILE A 530 -4.09 24.95 -7.78
C ILE A 530 -4.91 23.75 -8.28
N ALA A 531 -4.26 22.73 -8.84
CA ALA A 531 -4.91 21.52 -9.31
C ALA A 531 -5.64 20.80 -8.17
N THR A 532 -4.97 20.59 -7.03
CA THR A 532 -5.53 19.97 -5.83
C THR A 532 -6.75 20.75 -5.33
N CYS A 533 -6.70 22.08 -5.27
CA CYS A 533 -7.83 22.92 -4.90
C CYS A 533 -9.04 22.75 -5.84
N PHE A 534 -8.82 22.67 -7.16
CA PHE A 534 -9.91 22.45 -8.12
C PHE A 534 -10.52 21.05 -8.01
N THR A 535 -9.71 20.02 -7.71
CA THR A 535 -10.18 18.64 -7.56
C THR A 535 -10.59 18.26 -6.13
N TYR A 536 -10.39 19.15 -5.14
CA TYR A 536 -10.52 18.87 -3.71
C TYR A 536 -11.90 18.28 -3.33
N ASN A 537 -12.96 18.83 -3.91
CA ASN A 537 -14.34 18.39 -3.67
C ASN A 537 -14.72 17.13 -4.46
N SER A 538 -13.96 16.79 -5.51
CA SER A 538 -14.17 15.58 -6.33
C SER A 538 -13.34 14.39 -5.84
N LEU A 539 -12.48 14.58 -4.84
CA LEU A 539 -11.54 13.57 -4.35
C LEU A 539 -12.18 12.46 -3.49
N TYR A 540 -13.52 12.42 -3.41
CA TYR A 540 -14.31 11.33 -2.82
C TYR A 540 -15.63 11.14 -3.55
#